data_AF-C5LKR4-F1
#
_entry.id   AF-C5LKR4-F1
#
_cell.length_a   1.000
_cell.length_b   1.000
_cell.length_c   1.000
_cell.angle_alpha   90.00
_cell.angle_beta   90.00
_cell.angle_gamma   90.00
#
_symmetry.space_group_name_H-M   'P 1'
#
loop_
_entity.id
_entity.type
_entity.pdbx_description
1 polymer ?
#
loop_
_entity_poly.entity_id
_entity_poly.type
_entity_poly.pdbx_seq_one_letter_code
_entity_poly.pdbx_strand_id
1 'polypeptide(L)'
;MVNYIYYEIGTISLYGALEPPQEGAQVDPSSTTDPMAVKTKRLSLDMILCVINGSGSALKRNAVFIEEIKFRLMYSILRNCVSPVPKIFTLALQVFVAVATNADLKAHISAQIGVFVEEVFKRILNSGNSSYQHKHRVLQVFSKLCTDATTCLDLFKEYDCSVTEGNVFEGSISTLAKIAQGGVPKGGGELEAVQENKLKMLALESLVTLTASMVELSNQNEQEVEEKGNDAANASCSGGDSESGEGSPRNSISAAVGKSSAIVAKARKRDGFGISTEGVLG
;
A
#
# COMPACT_ATOMS: atom_id res chain seq x y z
N MET A 1 14.28 -16.33 12.01
CA MET A 1 12.84 -16.08 12.26
C MET A 1 12.14 -15.54 11.01
N VAL A 2 12.74 -14.63 10.24
CA VAL A 2 12.27 -14.22 8.89
C VAL A 2 12.18 -15.39 7.90
N ASN A 3 13.14 -16.31 7.93
CA ASN A 3 13.08 -17.56 7.16
C ASN A 3 11.83 -18.44 7.45
N TYR A 4 11.23 -18.35 8.65
CA TYR A 4 10.03 -19.14 9.00
C TYR A 4 8.74 -18.47 8.48
N ILE A 5 8.73 -17.13 8.39
CA ILE A 5 7.64 -16.37 7.77
C ILE A 5 7.66 -16.57 6.25
N TYR A 6 8.84 -16.59 5.62
CA TYR A 6 8.99 -16.99 4.22
C TYR A 6 8.67 -18.47 3.98
N TYR A 7 8.99 -19.38 4.92
CA TYR A 7 8.63 -20.79 4.75
C TYR A 7 7.13 -21.03 4.90
N GLU A 8 6.47 -20.46 5.90
CA GLU A 8 5.02 -20.67 6.08
C GLU A 8 4.18 -19.87 5.07
N ILE A 9 4.51 -18.60 4.81
CA ILE A 9 3.77 -17.78 3.85
C ILE A 9 4.20 -18.10 2.41
N GLY A 10 5.50 -18.27 2.12
CA GLY A 10 6.01 -18.53 0.77
C GLY A 10 5.74 -19.96 0.27
N THR A 11 5.85 -20.98 1.13
CA THR A 11 5.56 -22.37 0.71
C THR A 11 4.06 -22.58 0.50
N ILE A 12 3.20 -21.92 1.28
CA ILE A 12 1.74 -21.98 1.09
C ILE A 12 1.26 -21.05 -0.04
N SER A 13 1.90 -19.89 -0.24
CA SER A 13 1.59 -18.93 -1.31
C SER A 13 1.92 -19.48 -2.70
N LEU A 14 3.01 -20.23 -2.85
CA LEU A 14 3.41 -20.78 -4.16
C LEU A 14 2.78 -22.14 -4.46
N TYR A 15 2.67 -23.07 -3.50
CA TYR A 15 2.08 -24.39 -3.79
C TYR A 15 0.55 -24.41 -3.75
N GLY A 16 -0.10 -23.65 -2.86
CA GLY A 16 -1.57 -23.68 -2.74
C GLY A 16 -2.33 -22.83 -3.76
N ALA A 17 -1.64 -21.95 -4.50
CA ALA A 17 -2.24 -21.09 -5.53
C ALA A 17 -1.86 -21.47 -6.97
N LEU A 18 -0.77 -22.24 -7.16
CA LEU A 18 -0.28 -22.70 -8.47
C LEU A 18 -0.21 -24.24 -8.59
N GLU A 19 -0.78 -24.99 -7.64
CA GLU A 19 -0.90 -26.45 -7.79
C GLU A 19 -1.64 -26.77 -9.10
N PRO A 20 -1.04 -27.53 -10.03
CA PRO A 20 -1.81 -28.12 -11.11
C PRO A 20 -2.90 -28.99 -10.49
N PRO A 21 -4.11 -29.02 -11.08
CA PRO A 21 -5.23 -29.73 -10.49
C PRO A 21 -4.80 -31.18 -10.18
N GLN A 22 -4.86 -31.55 -8.90
CA GLN A 22 -4.58 -32.89 -8.42
C GLN A 22 -5.45 -33.86 -9.21
N GLU A 23 -4.81 -34.60 -10.12
CA GLU A 23 -5.42 -35.54 -11.04
C GLU A 23 -6.01 -36.71 -10.22
N GLY A 24 -7.27 -36.55 -9.79
CA GLY A 24 -7.96 -37.55 -8.98
C GLY A 24 -8.93 -37.01 -7.92
N ALA A 25 -8.89 -35.72 -7.58
CA ALA A 25 -9.97 -35.09 -6.83
C ALA A 25 -10.95 -34.48 -7.83
N GLN A 26 -12.17 -35.02 -7.93
CA GLN A 26 -13.26 -34.35 -8.64
C GLN A 26 -13.58 -33.03 -7.91
N VAL A 27 -12.84 -31.97 -8.25
CA VAL A 27 -13.24 -30.60 -7.96
C VAL A 27 -14.34 -30.30 -8.96
N ASP A 28 -15.58 -30.44 -8.50
CA ASP A 28 -16.75 -30.02 -9.26
C ASP A 28 -16.56 -28.54 -9.66
N PRO A 29 -16.47 -28.23 -10.97
CA PRO A 29 -16.22 -26.88 -11.46
C PRO A 29 -17.35 -25.89 -11.12
N SER A 30 -18.46 -26.36 -10.53
CA SER A 30 -19.54 -25.51 -10.01
C SER A 30 -19.25 -24.83 -8.65
N SER A 31 -18.20 -25.23 -7.93
CA SER A 31 -17.95 -24.75 -6.55
C SER A 31 -17.21 -23.40 -6.43
N THR A 32 -16.62 -22.90 -7.52
CA THR A 32 -15.90 -21.60 -7.53
C THR A 32 -16.81 -20.39 -7.76
N THR A 33 -18.09 -20.64 -8.02
CA THR A 33 -19.10 -19.62 -8.33
C THR A 33 -20.42 -19.85 -7.59
N ASP A 34 -20.43 -20.61 -6.49
CA ASP A 34 -21.62 -20.69 -5.63
C ASP A 34 -22.03 -19.26 -5.19
N PRO A 35 -23.22 -18.78 -5.61
CA PRO A 35 -23.68 -17.44 -5.26
C PRO A 35 -23.73 -17.22 -3.74
N MET A 36 -23.96 -18.28 -2.95
CA MET A 36 -23.95 -18.18 -1.50
C MET A 36 -22.53 -18.00 -0.95
N ALA A 37 -21.57 -18.83 -1.39
CA ALA A 37 -20.16 -18.68 -1.00
C ALA A 37 -19.58 -17.30 -1.33
N VAL A 38 -19.91 -16.73 -2.49
CA VAL A 38 -19.48 -15.37 -2.87
C VAL A 38 -20.10 -14.31 -1.96
N LYS A 39 -21.38 -14.43 -1.63
CA LYS A 39 -22.08 -13.52 -0.70
C LYS A 39 -21.46 -13.58 0.70
N THR A 40 -21.18 -14.78 1.20
CA THR A 40 -20.54 -14.99 2.50
C THR A 40 -19.16 -14.36 2.54
N LYS A 41 -18.31 -14.63 1.55
CA LYS A 41 -16.97 -14.01 1.45
C LYS A 41 -17.04 -12.49 1.45
N ARG A 42 -17.98 -11.93 0.68
CA ARG A 42 -18.20 -10.48 0.63
C ARG A 42 -18.52 -9.91 2.01
N LEU A 43 -19.52 -10.50 2.68
CA LEU A 43 -19.95 -10.05 4.00
C LEU A 43 -18.83 -10.17 5.03
N SER A 44 -18.05 -11.26 5.01
CA SER A 44 -16.92 -11.44 5.91
C SER A 44 -15.84 -10.37 5.71
N LEU A 45 -15.49 -10.05 4.47
CA LEU A 45 -14.52 -8.99 4.17
C LEU A 45 -15.04 -7.60 4.58
N ASP A 46 -16.32 -7.31 4.33
CA ASP A 46 -16.97 -6.06 4.77
C ASP A 46 -16.94 -5.93 6.31
N MET A 47 -17.24 -7.02 7.03
CA MET A 47 -17.19 -7.03 8.50
C MET A 47 -15.77 -6.79 9.02
N ILE A 48 -14.76 -7.44 8.43
CA ILE A 48 -13.36 -7.21 8.80
C ILE A 48 -12.97 -5.75 8.55
N LEU A 49 -13.35 -5.19 7.40
CA LEU A 49 -13.09 -3.79 7.08
C LEU A 49 -13.72 -2.84 8.13
N CYS A 50 -14.97 -3.10 8.50
CA CYS A 50 -15.66 -2.37 9.57
C CYS A 50 -14.94 -2.48 10.92
N VAL A 51 -14.46 -3.67 11.29
CA VAL A 51 -13.71 -3.87 12.54
C VAL A 51 -12.39 -3.11 12.51
N ILE A 52 -11.61 -3.17 11.43
CA ILE A 52 -10.32 -2.47 11.32
C ILE A 52 -10.50 -0.95 11.39
N ASN A 53 -11.51 -0.41 10.70
CA ASN A 53 -11.77 1.03 10.68
C ASN A 53 -12.44 1.53 11.96
N GLY A 54 -13.38 0.78 12.52
CA GLY A 54 -14.20 1.19 13.67
C GLY A 54 -13.64 0.81 15.03
N SER A 55 -12.66 -0.08 15.13
CA SER A 55 -12.07 -0.45 16.41
C SER A 55 -11.19 0.66 17.00
N GLY A 56 -11.29 0.85 18.32
CA GLY A 56 -10.42 1.78 19.05
C GLY A 56 -8.99 1.24 19.19
N SER A 57 -8.05 2.13 19.51
CA SER A 57 -6.63 1.78 19.62
C SER A 57 -6.31 0.72 20.67
N ALA A 58 -7.18 0.51 21.68
CA ALA A 58 -7.02 -0.55 22.67
C ALA A 58 -7.01 -1.96 22.04
N LEU A 59 -7.89 -2.22 21.06
CA LEU A 59 -7.89 -3.49 20.34
C LEU A 59 -6.68 -3.58 19.40
N LYS A 60 -6.36 -2.48 18.71
CA LYS A 60 -5.28 -2.42 17.72
C LYS A 60 -3.88 -2.57 18.34
N ARG A 61 -3.72 -2.23 19.63
CA ARG A 61 -2.50 -2.44 20.41
C ARG A 61 -2.45 -3.78 21.15
N ASN A 62 -3.49 -4.59 21.09
CA ASN A 62 -3.49 -5.91 21.70
C ASN A 62 -2.57 -6.86 20.92
N ALA A 63 -1.58 -7.45 21.59
CA ALA A 63 -0.59 -8.32 20.96
C ALA A 63 -1.22 -9.51 20.22
N VAL A 64 -2.22 -10.17 20.82
CA VAL A 64 -2.89 -11.31 20.19
C VAL A 64 -3.60 -10.87 18.91
N PHE A 65 -4.31 -9.75 18.95
CA PHE A 65 -4.97 -9.19 17.77
C PHE A 65 -3.99 -8.79 16.66
N ILE A 66 -2.84 -8.23 17.02
CA ILE A 66 -1.78 -7.89 16.05
C ILE A 66 -1.25 -9.16 15.37
N GLU A 67 -0.99 -10.23 16.12
CA GLU A 67 -0.52 -11.50 15.55
C GLU A 67 -1.58 -12.16 14.65
N GLU A 68 -2.87 -12.09 15.03
CA GLU A 68 -4.00 -12.50 14.18
C GLU A 68 -4.01 -11.76 12.84
N ILE A 69 -3.78 -10.45 12.87
CA ILE A 69 -3.70 -9.63 11.66
C ILE A 69 -2.50 -10.06 10.81
N LYS A 70 -1.31 -10.10 11.40
CA LYS A 70 -0.05 -10.43 10.71
C LYS A 70 -0.12 -11.76 9.98
N PHE A 71 -0.66 -12.80 10.60
CA PHE A 71 -0.59 -14.15 10.06
C PHE A 71 -1.87 -14.58 9.35
N ARG A 72 -3.02 -14.49 10.01
CA ARG A 72 -4.27 -15.04 9.47
C ARG A 72 -4.97 -14.06 8.53
N LEU A 73 -5.06 -12.79 8.90
CA LEU A 73 -5.74 -11.81 8.05
C LEU A 73 -4.93 -11.56 6.77
N MET A 74 -3.63 -11.26 6.88
CA MET A 74 -2.80 -10.99 5.70
C MET A 74 -2.75 -12.17 4.72
N TYR A 75 -2.71 -13.41 5.24
CA TYR A 75 -2.83 -14.61 4.41
C TYR A 75 -4.19 -14.71 3.72
N SER A 76 -5.29 -14.48 4.46
CA SER A 76 -6.65 -14.48 3.90
C SER A 76 -6.81 -13.44 2.78
N ILE A 77 -6.29 -12.23 2.98
CA ILE A 77 -6.30 -11.17 1.96
C ILE A 77 -5.56 -11.64 0.71
N LEU A 78 -4.36 -12.22 0.86
CA LEU A 78 -3.55 -12.70 -0.26
C LEU A 78 -4.30 -13.73 -1.12
N ARG A 79 -4.96 -14.70 -0.47
CA ARG A 79 -5.81 -15.70 -1.15
C ARG A 79 -7.01 -15.08 -1.87
N ASN A 80 -7.57 -13.99 -1.36
CA ASN A 80 -8.69 -13.29 -1.99
C ASN A 80 -8.24 -12.35 -3.12
N CYS A 81 -6.97 -11.92 -3.15
CA CYS A 81 -6.43 -11.10 -4.23
C CYS A 81 -6.12 -11.85 -5.53
N VAL A 82 -6.21 -13.18 -5.52
CA VAL A 82 -6.18 -14.04 -6.73
C VAL A 82 -7.57 -14.53 -7.13
N SER A 83 -8.64 -14.00 -6.52
CA SER A 83 -10.01 -14.38 -6.84
C SER A 83 -10.38 -13.96 -8.27
N PRO A 84 -11.04 -14.82 -9.06
CA PRO A 84 -11.55 -14.45 -10.38
C PRO A 84 -12.73 -13.46 -10.29
N VAL A 85 -13.31 -13.25 -9.10
CA VAL A 85 -14.43 -12.33 -8.89
C VAL A 85 -13.89 -10.93 -8.57
N PRO A 86 -14.03 -9.93 -9.47
CA PRO A 86 -13.42 -8.61 -9.30
C PRO A 86 -13.84 -7.86 -8.03
N LYS A 87 -15.06 -8.13 -7.56
CA LYS A 87 -15.60 -7.53 -6.33
C LYS A 87 -14.91 -8.06 -5.08
N ILE A 88 -14.57 -9.35 -5.03
CA ILE A 88 -13.83 -9.96 -3.92
C ILE A 88 -12.40 -9.41 -3.90
N PHE A 89 -11.75 -9.36 -5.07
CA PHE A 89 -10.44 -8.74 -5.23
C PHE A 89 -10.42 -7.29 -4.72
N THR A 90 -11.40 -6.49 -5.12
CA THR A 90 -11.50 -5.07 -4.69
C THR A 90 -11.67 -4.96 -3.18
N LEU A 91 -12.55 -5.77 -2.56
CA LEU A 91 -12.75 -5.76 -1.10
C LEU A 91 -11.49 -6.22 -0.35
N ALA A 92 -10.80 -7.24 -0.83
CA ALA A 92 -9.54 -7.68 -0.24
C ALA A 92 -8.50 -6.54 -0.23
N LEU A 93 -8.38 -5.80 -1.33
CA LEU A 93 -7.51 -4.62 -1.38
C LEU A 93 -7.96 -3.49 -0.45
N GLN A 94 -9.27 -3.30 -0.24
CA GLN A 94 -9.77 -2.33 0.74
C GLN A 94 -9.35 -2.70 2.16
N VAL A 95 -9.50 -3.97 2.53
CA VAL A 95 -9.04 -4.46 3.83
C VAL A 95 -7.53 -4.29 3.97
N PHE A 96 -6.76 -4.67 2.94
CA PHE A 96 -5.32 -4.44 2.91
C PHE A 96 -4.95 -2.97 3.18
N VAL A 97 -5.56 -2.04 2.46
CA VAL A 97 -5.30 -0.60 2.63
C VAL A 97 -5.69 -0.14 4.04
N ALA A 98 -6.82 -0.59 4.56
CA ALA A 98 -7.27 -0.24 5.90
C ALA A 98 -6.27 -0.68 6.98
N VAL A 99 -5.65 -1.85 6.83
CA VAL A 99 -4.60 -2.31 7.75
C VAL A 99 -3.29 -1.55 7.50
N ALA A 100 -2.85 -1.43 6.24
CA ALA A 100 -1.56 -0.83 5.86
C ALA A 100 -1.46 0.68 6.16
N THR A 101 -2.59 1.39 6.21
CA THR A 101 -2.64 2.83 6.52
C THR A 101 -3.02 3.14 7.97
N ASN A 102 -3.24 2.11 8.79
CA ASN A 102 -3.60 2.28 10.19
C ASN A 102 -2.36 2.49 11.07
N ALA A 103 -2.27 3.62 11.75
CA ALA A 103 -1.10 4.00 12.55
C ALA A 103 -0.75 3.00 13.67
N ASP A 104 -1.74 2.39 14.33
CA ASP A 104 -1.51 1.42 15.40
C ASP A 104 -1.03 0.05 14.86
N LEU A 105 -1.45 -0.33 13.65
CA LEU A 105 -1.19 -1.67 13.09
C LEU A 105 0.02 -1.71 12.15
N LYS A 106 0.23 -0.64 11.36
CA LYS A 106 1.21 -0.57 10.28
C LYS A 106 2.62 -0.93 10.72
N ALA A 107 3.05 -0.39 11.87
CA ALA A 107 4.40 -0.63 12.42
C ALA A 107 4.69 -2.12 12.70
N HIS A 108 3.65 -2.93 12.79
CA HIS A 108 3.77 -4.36 13.05
C HIS A 108 3.66 -5.21 11.78
N ILE A 109 3.25 -4.66 10.64
CA ILE A 109 2.95 -5.45 9.43
C ILE A 109 3.79 -5.08 8.20
N SER A 110 4.88 -4.33 8.36
CA SER A 110 5.74 -3.85 7.27
C SER A 110 6.27 -4.98 6.39
N ALA A 111 6.72 -6.07 6.99
CA ALA A 111 7.15 -7.27 6.27
C ALA A 111 6.00 -7.86 5.42
N GLN A 112 4.79 -7.98 5.98
CA GLN A 112 3.65 -8.52 5.22
C GLN A 112 3.23 -7.59 4.07
N ILE A 113 3.36 -6.26 4.23
CA ILE A 113 3.15 -5.30 3.14
C ILE A 113 4.15 -5.56 2.01
N GLY A 114 5.44 -5.75 2.35
CA GLY A 114 6.48 -6.00 1.35
C GLY A 114 6.27 -7.29 0.58
N VAL A 115 5.92 -8.39 1.25
CA VAL A 115 5.51 -9.65 0.59
C VAL A 115 4.34 -9.39 -0.37
N PHE A 116 3.34 -8.61 0.02
CA PHE A 116 2.19 -8.31 -0.84
C PHE A 116 2.58 -7.51 -2.09
N VAL A 117 3.44 -6.51 -1.90
CA VAL A 117 3.97 -5.67 -2.97
C VAL A 117 4.76 -6.51 -3.97
N GLU A 118 5.66 -7.37 -3.48
CA GLU A 118 6.52 -8.20 -4.30
C GLU A 118 5.74 -9.30 -5.04
N GLU A 119 4.91 -10.03 -4.29
CA GLU A 119 4.32 -11.28 -4.77
C GLU A 119 2.99 -11.07 -5.49
N VAL A 120 2.24 -10.01 -5.18
CA VAL A 120 0.90 -9.78 -5.75
C VAL A 120 0.93 -8.56 -6.67
N PHE A 121 1.32 -7.40 -6.15
CA PHE A 121 1.18 -6.15 -6.89
C PHE A 121 2.12 -6.09 -8.09
N LYS A 122 3.41 -6.36 -7.90
CA LYS A 122 4.37 -6.39 -9.01
C LYS A 122 4.01 -7.46 -10.04
N ARG A 123 3.51 -8.63 -9.63
CA ARG A 123 3.06 -9.68 -10.57
C ARG A 123 1.88 -9.22 -11.42
N ILE A 124 0.86 -8.60 -10.82
CA ILE A 124 -0.31 -8.07 -11.56
C ILE A 124 0.13 -6.97 -12.55
N LEU A 125 1.02 -6.07 -12.12
CA LEU A 125 1.47 -4.96 -12.95
C LEU A 125 2.34 -5.41 -14.13
N ASN A 126 3.24 -6.38 -13.89
CA ASN A 126 4.17 -6.90 -14.90
C ASN A 126 3.60 -8.03 -15.77
N SER A 127 2.46 -8.60 -15.42
CA SER A 127 1.81 -9.64 -16.21
C SER A 127 1.06 -9.05 -17.41
N GLY A 128 1.25 -9.65 -18.60
CA GLY A 128 0.42 -9.37 -19.77
C GLY A 128 -1.01 -9.90 -19.63
N ASN A 129 -1.22 -10.94 -18.82
CA ASN A 129 -2.52 -11.59 -18.68
C ASN A 129 -3.45 -10.88 -17.67
N SER A 130 -2.94 -9.88 -16.94
CA SER A 130 -3.74 -9.13 -15.98
C SER A 130 -4.60 -8.07 -16.68
N SER A 131 -5.91 -8.09 -16.40
CA SER A 131 -6.86 -7.11 -16.94
C SER A 131 -6.51 -5.68 -16.53
N TYR A 132 -6.95 -4.69 -17.32
CA TYR A 132 -6.88 -3.27 -16.96
C TYR A 132 -7.40 -2.97 -15.54
N GLN A 133 -8.54 -3.54 -15.14
CA GLN A 133 -9.16 -3.28 -13.84
C GLN A 133 -8.26 -3.70 -12.67
N HIS A 134 -7.66 -4.89 -12.74
CA HIS A 134 -6.69 -5.35 -11.74
C HIS A 134 -5.48 -4.42 -11.65
N LYS A 135 -4.89 -4.04 -12.80
CA LYS A 135 -3.74 -3.12 -12.83
C LYS A 135 -4.09 -1.74 -12.26
N HIS A 136 -5.25 -1.22 -12.64
CA HIS A 136 -5.75 0.08 -12.16
C HIS A 136 -5.93 0.08 -10.64
N ARG A 137 -6.59 -0.95 -10.08
CA ARG A 137 -6.78 -1.07 -8.63
C ARG A 137 -5.46 -1.18 -7.87
N VAL A 138 -4.51 -1.97 -8.35
CA VAL A 138 -3.17 -2.07 -7.74
C VAL A 138 -2.44 -0.73 -7.76
N LEU A 139 -2.49 0.02 -8.86
CA LEU A 139 -1.91 1.36 -8.91
C LEU A 139 -2.59 2.35 -7.95
N GLN A 140 -3.91 2.21 -7.71
CA GLN A 140 -4.59 3.03 -6.71
C GLN A 140 -4.08 2.72 -5.29
N VAL A 141 -3.81 1.45 -4.99
CA VAL A 141 -3.19 1.04 -3.72
C VAL A 141 -1.79 1.64 -3.60
N PHE A 142 -0.95 1.52 -4.63
CA PHE A 142 0.37 2.17 -4.64
C PHE A 142 0.28 3.67 -4.38
N SER A 143 -0.61 4.38 -5.08
CA SER A 143 -0.81 5.81 -4.88
C SER A 143 -1.15 6.13 -3.43
N LYS A 144 -1.96 5.29 -2.76
CA LYS A 144 -2.30 5.44 -1.35
C LYS A 144 -1.11 5.15 -0.42
N LEU A 145 -0.36 4.08 -0.64
CA LEU A 145 0.84 3.77 0.14
C LEU A 145 1.88 4.90 0.02
N CYS A 146 2.04 5.47 -1.18
CA CYS A 146 2.93 6.60 -1.42
C CYS A 146 2.49 7.92 -0.75
N THR A 147 1.30 8.01 -0.13
CA THR A 147 0.92 9.17 0.70
C THR A 147 1.57 9.17 2.08
N ASP A 148 2.19 8.06 2.46
CA ASP A 148 2.84 7.85 3.74
C ASP A 148 4.30 7.45 3.53
N ALA A 149 5.20 8.43 3.65
CA ALA A 149 6.63 8.22 3.51
C ALA A 149 7.18 7.16 4.49
N THR A 150 6.58 7.04 5.67
CA THR A 150 7.04 6.07 6.68
C THR A 150 6.82 4.64 6.22
N THR A 151 5.71 4.33 5.52
CA THR A 151 5.49 3.01 4.91
C THR A 151 6.58 2.68 3.89
N CYS A 152 6.96 3.66 3.06
CA CYS A 152 7.99 3.46 2.05
C CYS A 152 9.38 3.29 2.65
N LEU A 153 9.70 4.03 3.72
CA LEU A 153 10.94 3.84 4.48
C LEU A 153 10.99 2.48 5.18
N ASP A 154 9.86 2.02 5.75
CA ASP A 154 9.78 0.70 6.38
C ASP A 154 10.03 -0.41 5.35
N LEU A 155 9.49 -0.29 4.13
CA LEU A 155 9.78 -1.22 3.03
C LEU A 155 11.27 -1.22 2.65
N PHE A 156 11.86 -0.04 2.49
CA PHE A 156 13.29 0.10 2.19
C PHE A 156 14.17 -0.52 3.28
N LYS A 157 13.83 -0.27 4.55
CA LYS A 157 14.55 -0.82 5.71
C LYS A 157 14.42 -2.34 5.80
N GLU A 158 13.23 -2.87 5.60
CA GLU A 158 12.95 -4.31 5.77
C GLU A 158 13.53 -5.15 4.62
N TYR A 159 13.54 -4.62 3.40
CA TYR A 159 13.89 -5.37 2.19
C TYR A 159 15.22 -4.92 1.57
N ASP A 160 15.28 -3.68 1.09
CA ASP A 160 16.43 -3.17 0.31
C ASP A 160 17.71 -3.02 1.16
N CYS A 161 17.59 -2.88 2.48
CA CYS A 161 18.73 -2.85 3.40
C CYS A 161 19.17 -4.24 3.88
N SER A 162 18.48 -5.31 3.48
CA SER A 162 18.86 -6.67 3.83
C SER A 162 19.83 -7.24 2.79
N VAL A 163 20.78 -8.06 3.25
CA VAL A 163 21.70 -8.78 2.36
C VAL A 163 21.02 -10.03 1.75
N THR A 164 19.93 -10.50 2.36
CA THR A 164 19.25 -11.76 1.97
C THR A 164 17.97 -11.56 1.19
N GLU A 165 17.32 -10.40 1.36
CA GLU A 165 16.03 -10.11 0.73
C GLU A 165 16.24 -9.43 -0.63
N GLY A 166 15.20 -9.44 -1.47
CA GLY A 166 15.20 -8.68 -2.73
C GLY A 166 14.87 -7.20 -2.50
N ASN A 167 15.24 -6.33 -3.45
CA ASN A 167 14.96 -4.90 -3.38
C ASN A 167 13.50 -4.60 -3.76
N VAL A 168 12.60 -4.72 -2.78
CA VAL A 168 11.15 -4.51 -2.97
C VAL A 168 10.82 -3.04 -3.21
N PHE A 169 11.45 -2.12 -2.48
CA PHE A 169 11.20 -0.70 -2.65
C PHE A 169 11.73 -0.21 -4.00
N GLU A 170 13.03 -0.43 -4.30
CA GLU A 170 13.63 -0.10 -5.61
C GLU A 170 12.83 -0.72 -6.77
N GLY A 171 12.49 -2.01 -6.66
CA GLY A 171 11.73 -2.72 -7.69
C GLY A 171 10.32 -2.16 -7.90
N SER A 172 9.69 -1.63 -6.85
CA SER A 172 8.40 -0.95 -6.94
C SER A 172 8.51 0.38 -7.67
N ILE A 173 9.52 1.19 -7.35
CA ILE A 173 9.78 2.46 -8.04
C ILE A 173 10.09 2.24 -9.52
N SER A 174 10.93 1.25 -9.82
CA SER A 174 11.25 0.85 -11.19
C SER A 174 10.00 0.41 -11.98
N THR A 175 9.13 -0.38 -11.36
CA THR A 175 7.86 -0.81 -11.97
C THR A 175 6.94 0.38 -12.25
N LEU A 176 6.77 1.30 -11.29
CA LEU A 176 5.95 2.51 -11.46
C LEU A 176 6.51 3.42 -12.56
N ALA A 177 7.84 3.62 -12.60
CA ALA A 177 8.51 4.44 -13.61
C ALA A 177 8.32 3.86 -15.02
N LYS A 178 8.49 2.55 -15.17
CA LYS A 178 8.25 1.85 -16.44
C LYS A 178 6.81 2.03 -16.91
N ILE A 179 5.82 1.91 -16.02
CA ILE A 179 4.40 2.11 -16.35
C ILE A 179 4.13 3.56 -16.76
N ALA A 180 4.67 4.53 -16.01
CA ALA A 180 4.52 5.96 -16.32
C ALA A 180 5.08 6.32 -17.71
N GLN A 181 6.15 5.64 -18.14
CA GLN A 181 6.77 5.79 -19.46
C GLN A 181 6.04 5.03 -20.59
N GLY A 182 4.99 4.25 -20.26
CA GLY A 182 4.23 3.47 -21.23
C GLY A 182 4.71 2.05 -21.47
N GLY A 183 5.64 1.55 -20.65
CA GLY A 183 6.08 0.16 -20.66
C GLY A 183 5.09 -0.82 -20.02
N VAL A 184 3.78 -0.54 -20.06
CA VAL A 184 2.75 -1.46 -19.56
C VAL A 184 2.73 -2.69 -20.46
N PRO A 185 2.89 -3.92 -19.92
CA PRO A 185 2.77 -5.13 -20.71
C PRO A 185 1.38 -5.20 -21.35
N LYS A 186 1.37 -5.16 -22.68
CA LYS A 186 0.18 -5.36 -23.51
C LYS A 186 -0.05 -6.87 -23.59
N GLY A 187 -1.08 -7.37 -22.90
CA GLY A 187 -1.53 -8.74 -23.10
C GLY A 187 -2.03 -8.96 -24.52
N GLY A 188 -2.39 -10.18 -24.88
CA GLY A 188 -2.96 -10.51 -26.19
C GLY A 188 -4.26 -9.78 -26.56
N GLY A 189 -4.77 -8.87 -25.71
CA GLY A 189 -5.79 -7.89 -26.03
C GLY A 189 -5.21 -6.47 -26.02
N GLU A 190 -5.50 -5.69 -27.06
CA GLU A 190 -5.07 -4.31 -27.18
C GLU A 190 -5.74 -3.47 -26.08
N LEU A 191 -4.95 -2.93 -25.12
CA LEU A 191 -5.48 -1.92 -24.20
C LEU A 191 -5.83 -0.68 -25.03
N GLU A 192 -7.04 -0.15 -24.84
CA GLU A 192 -7.41 1.13 -25.43
C GLU A 192 -6.43 2.22 -24.97
N ALA A 193 -6.05 3.12 -25.88
CA ALA A 193 -5.11 4.21 -25.58
C ALA A 193 -5.54 5.06 -24.37
N VAL A 194 -6.85 5.22 -24.16
CA VAL A 194 -7.42 5.93 -23.00
C VAL A 194 -7.12 5.20 -21.68
N GLN A 195 -7.23 3.87 -21.66
CA GLN A 195 -6.95 3.04 -20.49
C GLN A 195 -5.46 3.04 -20.18
N GLU A 196 -4.61 2.95 -21.20
CA GLU A 196 -3.16 3.05 -21.05
C GLU A 196 -2.75 4.41 -20.44
N ASN A 197 -3.32 5.51 -20.93
CA ASN A 197 -3.08 6.85 -20.39
C ASN A 197 -3.52 6.99 -18.93
N LYS A 198 -4.63 6.37 -18.53
CA LYS A 198 -5.06 6.35 -17.12
C LYS A 198 -4.06 5.63 -16.22
N LEU A 199 -3.51 4.49 -16.66
CA LEU A 199 -2.48 3.76 -15.90
C LEU A 199 -1.19 4.59 -15.79
N LYS A 200 -0.74 5.21 -16.89
CA LYS A 200 0.43 6.10 -16.91
C LYS A 200 0.28 7.24 -15.92
N MET A 201 -0.85 7.95 -15.97
CA MET A 201 -1.13 9.08 -15.09
C MET A 201 -1.14 8.67 -13.62
N LEU A 202 -1.74 7.52 -13.29
CA LEU A 202 -1.81 7.05 -11.91
C LEU A 202 -0.45 6.59 -11.37
N ALA A 203 0.39 5.96 -12.21
CA ALA A 203 1.76 5.61 -11.84
C ALA A 203 2.62 6.86 -11.61
N LEU A 204 2.55 7.84 -12.52
CA LEU A 204 3.24 9.12 -12.36
C LEU A 204 2.78 9.85 -11.10
N GLU A 205 1.47 9.88 -10.85
CA GLU A 205 0.91 10.48 -9.65
C GLU A 205 1.40 9.79 -8.38
N SER A 206 1.57 8.46 -8.39
CA SER A 206 2.11 7.71 -7.26
C SER A 206 3.55 8.11 -6.96
N LEU A 207 4.39 8.24 -7.99
CA LEU A 207 5.78 8.70 -7.87
C LEU A 207 5.87 10.14 -7.34
N VAL A 208 5.05 11.06 -7.89
CA VAL A 208 5.01 12.44 -7.41
C VAL A 208 4.54 12.49 -5.96
N THR A 209 3.50 11.74 -5.61
CA THR A 209 2.98 11.66 -4.23
C THR A 209 4.04 11.13 -3.27
N LEU A 210 4.80 10.11 -3.66
CA LEU A 210 5.92 9.59 -2.87
C LEU A 210 6.94 10.69 -2.58
N THR A 211 7.44 11.36 -3.62
CA THR A 211 8.42 12.44 -3.43
C THR A 211 7.89 13.57 -2.56
N ALA A 212 6.61 13.94 -2.73
CA ALA A 212 5.97 14.96 -1.93
C ALA A 212 5.85 14.55 -0.45
N SER A 213 5.48 13.29 -0.17
CA SER A 213 5.38 12.77 1.19
C SER A 213 6.74 12.68 1.90
N MET A 214 7.81 12.37 1.15
CA MET A 214 9.18 12.32 1.68
C MET A 214 9.67 13.72 2.06
N VAL A 215 9.35 14.74 1.25
CA VAL A 215 9.63 16.14 1.59
C VAL A 215 8.86 16.56 2.84
N GLU A 216 7.58 16.21 2.95
CA GLU A 216 6.76 16.49 4.13
C GLU A 216 7.37 15.88 5.40
N LEU A 217 7.82 14.62 5.32
CA LEU A 217 8.47 13.92 6.44
C LEU A 217 9.81 14.55 6.84
N SER A 218 10.65 14.94 5.87
CA SER A 218 11.94 15.60 6.16
C SER A 218 11.75 16.89 6.95
N ASN A 219 10.75 17.69 6.58
CA ASN A 219 10.48 18.96 7.27
C ASN A 219 9.90 18.76 8.67
N GLN A 220 9.07 17.72 8.87
CA GLN A 220 8.57 17.37 10.20
C GLN A 220 9.74 17.05 11.15
N ASN A 221 10.73 16.30 10.67
CA ASN A 221 11.93 16.00 11.44
C ASN A 221 12.77 17.26 11.75
N GLU A 222 12.87 18.22 10.81
CA GLU A 222 13.59 19.49 11.05
C GLU A 222 12.90 20.34 12.13
N GLN A 223 11.57 20.43 12.11
CA GLN A 223 10.79 21.16 13.11
C GLN A 223 10.91 20.55 14.51
N GLU A 224 10.87 19.22 14.62
CA GLU A 224 11.06 18.53 15.90
C GLU A 224 12.48 18.75 16.49
N VAL A 225 13.49 18.92 15.63
CA VAL A 225 14.87 19.23 16.06
C VAL A 225 15.00 20.68 16.54
N GLU A 226 14.35 21.63 15.87
CA GLU A 226 14.30 23.04 16.30
C GLU A 226 13.52 23.22 17.62
N GLU A 227 12.41 22.50 17.83
CA GLU A 227 11.65 22.54 19.09
C GLU A 227 12.42 21.93 20.27
N LYS A 228 13.03 20.74 20.09
CA LYS A 228 13.86 20.11 21.14
C LYS A 228 15.14 20.89 21.44
N GLY A 229 15.71 21.59 20.45
CA GLY A 229 16.86 22.47 20.63
C GLY A 229 16.52 23.72 21.45
N ASN A 230 15.32 24.28 21.25
CA ASN A 230 14.86 25.44 22.01
C ASN A 230 14.47 25.11 23.45
N ASP A 231 13.92 23.93 23.73
CA ASP A 231 13.67 23.47 25.11
C ASP A 231 14.97 23.23 25.90
N ALA A 232 16.04 22.76 25.23
CA ALA A 232 17.37 22.63 25.83
C ALA A 232 18.06 23.99 26.05
N ALA A 233 17.89 24.95 25.12
CA ALA A 233 18.43 26.30 25.25
C ALA A 233 17.71 27.13 26.33
N ASN A 234 16.40 26.94 26.52
CA ASN A 234 15.61 27.67 27.52
C ASN A 234 15.83 27.17 28.96
N ALA A 235 16.52 26.03 29.14
CA ALA A 235 16.99 25.54 30.44
C ALA A 235 18.36 26.12 30.86
N SER A 236 19.05 26.85 29.98
CA SER A 236 20.36 27.46 30.26
C SER A 236 20.44 28.91 29.81
N CYS A 237 20.36 29.79 30.81
CA CYS A 237 20.91 31.15 30.83
C CYS A 237 20.30 32.22 29.90
N SER A 238 19.61 33.13 30.57
CA SER A 238 19.43 34.54 30.22
C SER A 238 20.74 35.25 29.84
N GLY A 239 20.75 35.96 28.70
CA GLY A 239 21.77 36.96 28.40
C GLY A 239 21.85 37.41 26.93
N GLY A 240 21.19 38.54 26.61
CA GLY A 240 21.72 39.66 25.82
C GLY A 240 22.10 39.53 24.33
N ASP A 241 21.32 40.24 23.51
CA ASP A 241 21.64 41.07 22.32
C ASP A 241 21.90 40.47 20.91
N SER A 242 20.97 40.89 20.02
CA SER A 242 20.92 41.17 18.56
C SER A 242 22.23 41.10 17.73
N GLU A 243 22.26 40.90 16.41
CA GLU A 243 21.40 41.43 15.32
C GLU A 243 21.80 40.83 13.94
N SER A 244 20.82 40.73 13.02
CA SER A 244 20.92 40.72 11.53
C SER A 244 21.83 39.68 10.82
N GLY A 245 21.44 38.99 9.75
CA GLY A 245 20.45 39.26 8.72
C GLY A 245 21.10 39.03 7.36
N GLU A 246 21.03 37.81 6.82
CA GLU A 246 21.32 37.53 5.41
C GLU A 246 20.24 36.61 4.81
N GLY A 247 19.68 37.04 3.68
CA GLY A 247 18.54 36.44 2.99
C GLY A 247 18.80 34.99 2.60
N SER A 248 18.13 34.08 3.30
CA SER A 248 18.23 32.65 3.12
C SER A 248 17.30 32.15 1.99
N PRO A 249 17.64 31.09 1.23
CA PRO A 249 16.79 30.46 0.21
C PRO A 249 15.47 29.83 0.73
N ARG A 250 15.09 30.14 1.97
CA ARG A 250 13.90 29.66 2.69
C ARG A 250 12.58 29.96 1.97
N ASN A 251 12.49 31.06 1.22
CA ASN A 251 11.25 31.44 0.52
C ASN A 251 10.87 30.49 -0.63
N SER A 252 11.86 30.02 -1.42
CA SER A 252 11.62 29.06 -2.50
C SER A 252 11.30 27.66 -1.97
N ILE A 253 11.92 27.27 -0.86
CA ILE A 253 11.68 25.97 -0.22
C ILE A 253 10.28 25.95 0.41
N SER A 254 9.90 26.98 1.17
CA SER A 254 8.56 27.10 1.77
C SER A 254 7.43 27.02 0.71
N ALA A 255 7.62 27.67 -0.44
CA ALA A 255 6.65 27.61 -1.54
C ALA A 255 6.58 26.22 -2.22
N ALA A 256 7.70 25.52 -2.36
CA ALA A 256 7.73 24.14 -2.86
C ALA A 256 7.08 23.16 -1.86
N VAL A 257 7.31 23.36 -0.56
CA VAL A 257 6.73 22.58 0.53
C VAL A 257 5.21 22.74 0.59
N GLY A 258 4.69 23.96 0.45
CA GLY A 258 3.25 24.21 0.39
C GLY A 258 2.58 23.47 -0.78
N LYS A 259 3.26 23.38 -1.94
CA LYS A 259 2.79 22.60 -3.10
C LYS A 259 2.82 21.09 -2.81
N SER A 260 3.88 20.58 -2.21
CA SER A 260 4.00 19.15 -1.84
C SER A 260 2.91 18.71 -0.85
N SER A 261 2.66 19.50 0.20
CA SER A 261 1.60 19.19 1.18
C SER A 261 0.21 19.18 0.54
N ALA A 262 -0.08 20.11 -0.38
CA ALA A 262 -1.34 20.13 -1.11
C ALA A 262 -1.54 18.88 -2.00
N ILE A 263 -0.47 18.38 -2.63
CA ILE A 263 -0.49 17.16 -3.44
C ILE A 263 -0.82 15.95 -2.54
N VAL A 264 -0.13 15.80 -1.40
CA VAL A 264 -0.38 14.69 -0.47
C VAL A 264 -1.79 14.78 0.12
N ALA A 265 -2.26 15.96 0.52
CA ALA A 265 -3.62 16.16 1.02
C ALA A 265 -4.69 15.81 -0.03
N LYS A 266 -4.48 16.19 -1.30
CA LYS A 266 -5.35 15.82 -2.43
C LYS A 266 -5.35 14.31 -2.66
N ALA A 267 -4.20 13.65 -2.52
CA ALA A 267 -4.09 12.20 -2.64
C ALA A 267 -4.77 11.47 -1.48
N ARG A 268 -4.67 11.98 -0.25
CA ARG A 268 -5.35 11.39 0.93
C ARG A 268 -6.87 11.42 0.82
N LYS A 269 -7.43 12.48 0.23
CA LYS A 269 -8.89 12.69 0.03
C LYS A 269 -9.49 11.94 -1.17
N ARG A 270 -8.67 11.37 -2.05
CA ARG A 270 -9.19 10.51 -3.12
C ARG A 270 -9.62 9.19 -2.51
N ASP A 271 -10.93 8.99 -2.38
CA ASP A 271 -11.51 7.68 -2.09
C ASP A 271 -11.31 6.76 -3.31
N GLY A 272 -10.09 6.25 -3.48
CA GLY A 272 -9.70 5.39 -4.60
C GLY A 272 -10.45 4.05 -4.65
N PHE A 273 -11.24 3.76 -3.62
CA PHE A 273 -11.96 2.51 -3.43
C PHE A 273 -13.48 2.64 -3.48
N GLY A 274 -14.01 3.77 -3.98
CA GLY A 274 -15.45 3.99 -4.14
C GLY A 274 -16.18 2.70 -4.56
N ILE A 275 -16.97 2.17 -3.64
CA ILE A 275 -17.95 1.15 -3.94
C ILE A 275 -18.98 1.88 -4.79
N SER A 276 -18.93 1.74 -6.12
CA SER A 276 -20.10 2.05 -6.93
C SER A 276 -21.19 1.09 -6.49
N THR A 277 -22.01 1.52 -5.53
CA THR A 277 -23.33 0.98 -5.27
C THR A 277 -24.26 1.49 -6.38
N GLU A 278 -24.00 1.11 -7.63
CA GLU A 278 -25.02 1.16 -8.66
C GLU A 278 -25.58 -0.26 -8.78
N GLY A 279 -26.89 -0.40 -8.52
CA GLY A 279 -27.63 -1.64 -8.75
C GLY A 279 -28.20 -2.36 -7.53
N VAL A 280 -28.52 -1.68 -6.43
CA VAL A 280 -29.57 -2.16 -5.51
C VAL A 280 -30.68 -1.12 -5.52
N LEU A 281 -31.56 -1.26 -6.51
CA LEU A 281 -32.98 -0.88 -6.55
C LEU A 281 -33.35 -0.82 -8.04
N GLY A 282 -34.16 -1.78 -8.45
CA GLY A 282 -34.63 -2.03 -9.80
C GLY A 282 -35.25 -3.41 -9.84
#